data_AF-A0A534NUX6-F1
#
_entry.id   AF-A0A534NUX6-F1
#
_cell.length_a   1.000
_cell.length_b   1.000
_cell.length_c   1.000
_cell.angle_alpha   90.00
_cell.angle_beta   90.00
_cell.angle_gamma   90.00
#
_symmetry.space_group_name_H-M   'P 1'
#
loop_
_entity.id
_entity.type
_entity.pdbx_description
1 polymer ?
#
loop_
_entity_poly.entity_id
_entity_poly.type
_entity_poly.pdbx_seq_one_letter_code
_entity_poly.pdbx_strand_id
1 'polypeptide(L)'
;MDENQRERIELHKTLQGSGERPGALRITRRIFLHKSLLTGAASVATYGWFPLIGTLDLTLAQAGGQATSFKFAWISDSHLLPKDVNTRFVDKAVRAMKEVQAMKPPADFLI
;
A
#
# COMPACT_ATOMS: atom_id res chain seq x y z
N MET A 1 -18.51 16.75 -21.39
CA MET A 1 -17.82 16.96 -20.10
C MET A 1 -17.23 15.62 -19.72
N ASP A 2 -15.91 15.48 -19.73
CA ASP A 2 -15.23 14.20 -19.55
C ASP A 2 -15.49 13.59 -18.17
N GLU A 3 -15.57 12.27 -18.12
CA GLU A 3 -15.79 11.49 -16.90
C GLU A 3 -14.73 11.81 -15.83
N ASN A 4 -13.46 11.94 -16.24
CA ASN A 4 -12.36 12.34 -15.36
C ASN A 4 -12.56 13.74 -14.74
N GLN A 5 -13.19 14.66 -15.47
CA GLN A 5 -13.49 16.00 -14.95
C GLN A 5 -14.60 15.93 -13.88
N ARG A 6 -15.58 15.05 -14.07
CA ARG A 6 -16.67 14.84 -13.08
C ARG A 6 -16.13 14.22 -11.80
N GLU A 7 -15.32 13.17 -11.91
CA GLU A 7 -14.66 12.54 -10.76
C GLU A 7 -13.80 13.54 -9.99
N ARG A 8 -13.01 14.36 -10.68
CA ARG A 8 -12.21 15.41 -10.05
C ARG A 8 -13.06 16.43 -9.29
N ILE A 9 -14.19 16.84 -9.85
CA ILE A 9 -15.10 17.80 -9.21
C ILE A 9 -15.77 17.18 -7.97
N GLU A 10 -16.21 15.93 -8.06
CA GLU A 10 -16.80 15.20 -6.92
C GLU A 10 -15.79 15.00 -5.79
N LEU A 11 -14.56 14.60 -6.14
CA LEU A 11 -13.47 14.39 -5.20
C LEU A 11 -13.10 15.72 -4.53
N HIS A 12 -13.04 16.81 -5.29
CA HIS A 12 -12.81 18.16 -4.74
C HIS A 12 -13.94 18.59 -3.79
N LYS A 13 -15.20 18.37 -4.17
CA LYS A 13 -16.38 18.71 -3.34
C LYS A 13 -16.42 17.89 -2.05
N THR A 14 -16.04 16.62 -2.13
CA THR A 14 -15.96 15.70 -0.97
C THR A 14 -14.84 16.11 -0.02
N LEU A 15 -13.69 16.50 -0.55
CA LEU A 15 -12.54 16.94 0.25
C LEU A 15 -12.68 18.38 0.81
N GLN A 16 -13.51 19.23 0.20
CA GLN A 16 -13.75 20.61 0.64
C GLN A 16 -14.93 20.80 1.60
N GLY A 17 -15.65 19.72 1.96
CA GLY A 17 -16.72 19.78 2.94
C GLY A 17 -16.26 20.31 4.31
N SER A 18 -17.20 20.79 5.13
CA SER A 18 -16.97 21.36 6.47
C SER A 18 -16.53 20.36 7.55
N GLY A 19 -16.13 19.14 7.16
CA GLY A 19 -15.63 18.08 8.04
C GLY A 19 -14.13 18.16 8.32
N GLU A 20 -13.62 17.21 9.12
CA GLU A 20 -12.19 17.08 9.42
C GLU A 20 -11.38 16.91 8.13
N ARG A 21 -10.49 17.87 7.87
CA ARG A 21 -9.58 17.82 6.71
C ARG A 21 -8.41 16.87 7.02
N PRO A 22 -7.92 16.07 6.06
CA PRO A 22 -6.69 15.30 6.22
C PRO A 22 -5.49 16.15 6.65
N GLY A 23 -5.45 17.42 6.22
CA GLY A 23 -4.42 18.40 6.62
C GLY A 23 -4.67 19.11 7.97
N ALA A 24 -5.87 19.03 8.54
CA ALA A 24 -6.15 19.54 9.89
C ALA A 24 -5.73 18.54 10.98
N LEU A 25 -5.67 17.26 10.61
CA LEU A 25 -5.10 16.21 11.43
C LEU A 25 -3.59 16.45 11.51
N ARG A 26 -3.10 17.00 12.63
CA ARG A 26 -1.66 17.06 12.97
C ARG A 26 -1.13 15.66 13.33
N ILE A 27 -1.43 14.68 12.48
CA ILE A 27 -1.09 13.29 12.66
C ILE A 27 0.22 13.05 11.91
N THR A 28 1.27 12.70 12.66
CA THR A 28 2.50 12.22 12.05
C THR A 28 2.28 10.84 11.44
N ARG A 29 3.06 10.46 10.42
CA ARG A 29 3.02 9.13 9.80
C ARG A 29 3.00 7.98 10.84
N ARG A 30 3.77 8.13 11.92
CA ARG A 30 3.81 7.17 13.03
C ARG A 30 2.47 7.08 13.78
N ILE A 31 1.85 8.22 14.09
CA ILE A 31 0.54 8.25 14.77
C ILE A 31 -0.54 7.68 13.86
N PHE A 32 -0.48 7.98 12.56
CA PHE A 32 -1.38 7.39 11.58
C PHE A 32 -1.27 5.87 11.58
N LEU A 33 -0.08 5.33 11.33
CA LEU A 33 0.14 3.88 11.31
C LEU A 33 -0.28 3.21 12.61
N HIS A 34 0.06 3.81 13.77
CA HIS A 34 -0.32 3.27 15.07
C HIS A 34 -1.83 3.25 15.29
N LYS A 35 -2.53 4.33 14.93
CA LYS A 35 -4.00 4.39 15.03
C LYS A 35 -4.68 3.46 14.03
N SER A 36 -4.21 3.40 12.79
CA SER A 36 -4.73 2.47 11.76
C SER A 36 -4.57 1.01 12.19
N LEU A 37 -3.48 0.67 12.87
CA LEU A 37 -3.26 -0.67 13.42
C LEU A 37 -4.23 -0.96 14.59
N LEU A 38 -4.42 0.00 15.50
CA LEU A 38 -5.33 -0.13 16.65
C LEU A 38 -6.81 -0.23 16.24
N THR A 39 -7.22 0.46 15.18
CA THR A 39 -8.61 0.43 14.69
C THR A 39 -8.90 -0.78 13.80
N GLY A 40 -7.94 -1.70 13.61
CA GLY A 40 -8.08 -2.84 12.70
C GLY A 40 -8.25 -2.43 11.22
N ALA A 41 -7.90 -1.19 10.88
CA ALA A 41 -8.01 -0.65 9.53
C ALA A 41 -6.81 -1.06 8.64
N ALA A 42 -5.70 -1.45 9.26
CA ALA A 42 -4.50 -1.93 8.60
C ALA A 42 -3.87 -3.04 9.45
N SER A 43 -3.74 -4.24 8.88
CA SER A 43 -2.94 -5.30 9.48
C SER A 43 -1.67 -5.48 8.63
N VAL A 44 -0.52 -5.08 9.17
CA VAL A 44 0.75 -5.34 8.51
C VAL A 44 1.16 -6.76 8.86
N ALA A 45 0.69 -7.73 8.07
CA ALA A 45 1.20 -9.09 8.12
C ALA A 45 2.45 -9.18 7.24
N THR A 46 3.61 -9.35 7.85
CA THR A 46 4.84 -9.71 7.13
C THR A 46 4.81 -11.21 6.84
N TYR A 47 4.78 -11.60 5.56
CA TYR A 47 4.85 -13.01 5.18
C TYR A 47 6.30 -13.52 5.26
N GLY A 48 6.60 -14.40 6.22
CA GLY A 48 7.87 -15.14 6.29
C GLY A 48 8.91 -14.58 7.28
N TRP A 49 9.93 -15.40 7.58
CA TRP A 49 10.94 -15.13 8.61
C TRP A 49 12.06 -14.17 8.14
N PHE A 50 12.16 -13.90 6.83
CA PHE A 50 13.04 -12.90 6.20
C PHE A 50 12.53 -12.55 4.78
N PRO A 51 11.41 -11.84 4.63
CA PRO A 51 10.90 -11.57 3.30
C PRO A 51 11.78 -10.56 2.55
N LEU A 52 12.04 -10.83 1.27
CA LEU A 52 12.66 -9.85 0.38
C LEU A 52 11.67 -8.75 -0.03
N ILE A 53 10.38 -8.92 0.31
CA ILE A 53 9.29 -8.01 -0.05
C ILE A 53 8.56 -7.51 1.20
N GLY A 54 8.19 -6.24 1.22
CA GLY A 54 7.25 -5.73 2.19
C GLY A 54 5.82 -6.08 1.77
N THR A 55 4.98 -6.51 2.70
CA THR A 55 3.53 -6.70 2.46
C THR A 55 2.71 -5.86 3.42
N LEU A 56 1.70 -5.16 2.91
CA LEU A 56 0.75 -4.37 3.69
C LEU A 56 -0.67 -4.86 3.38
N ASP A 57 -1.40 -5.32 4.40
CA ASP A 57 -2.82 -5.66 4.28
C ASP A 57 -3.65 -4.52 4.88
N LEU A 58 -4.52 -3.94 4.07
CA LEU A 58 -5.38 -2.84 4.46
C LEU A 58 -6.82 -3.35 4.46
N THR A 59 -7.44 -3.36 5.62
CA THR A 59 -8.83 -3.78 5.80
C THR A 59 -9.65 -2.54 6.11
N LEU A 60 -10.27 -1.95 5.09
CA LEU A 60 -11.15 -0.81 5.31
C LEU A 60 -12.52 -1.30 5.79
N ALA A 61 -12.76 -1.19 7.09
CA ALA A 61 -14.08 -1.34 7.66
C ALA A 61 -14.86 -0.03 7.46
N GLN A 62 -15.79 0.01 6.50
CA GLN A 62 -16.81 1.06 6.46
C GLN A 62 -17.84 0.82 7.58
N ALA A 63 -18.15 1.85 8.36
CA ALA A 63 -19.21 1.77 9.37
C ALA A 63 -20.54 1.40 8.70
N GLY A 64 -21.02 0.18 8.96
CA GLY A 64 -22.28 -0.36 8.42
C GLY A 64 -22.19 -1.04 7.04
N GLY A 65 -20.99 -1.22 6.49
CA GLY A 65 -20.76 -1.87 5.18
C GLY A 65 -19.91 -3.14 5.26
N GLN A 66 -19.78 -3.83 4.13
CA GLN A 66 -18.94 -5.04 4.02
C GLN A 66 -17.46 -4.63 3.96
N ALA A 67 -16.66 -5.14 4.88
CA ALA A 67 -15.24 -4.80 4.98
C ALA A 67 -14.51 -5.14 3.67
N THR A 68 -13.81 -4.17 3.08
CA THR A 68 -13.01 -4.35 1.86
C THR A 68 -11.56 -4.52 2.26
N SER A 69 -10.94 -5.64 1.89
CA SER A 69 -9.51 -5.91 2.11
C SER A 69 -8.74 -5.67 0.82
N PHE A 70 -7.62 -4.97 0.92
CA PHE A 70 -6.66 -4.75 -0.15
C PHE A 70 -5.28 -5.17 0.31
N LYS A 71 -4.57 -5.91 -0.54
CA LYS A 71 -3.21 -6.35 -0.27
C LYS A 71 -2.22 -5.65 -1.20
N PHE A 72 -1.25 -4.97 -0.61
CA PHE A 72 -0.14 -4.35 -1.32
C PHE A 72 1.13 -5.16 -1.09
N ALA A 73 1.83 -5.47 -2.18
CA ALA A 73 3.25 -5.86 -2.14
C ALA A 73 4.11 -4.63 -2.45
N TRP A 74 5.23 -4.47 -1.76
CA TRP A 74 6.17 -3.38 -1.97
C TRP A 74 7.59 -3.92 -2.14
N ILE A 75 8.23 -3.55 -3.25
CA ILE A 75 9.64 -3.79 -3.54
C ILE A 75 10.35 -2.43 -3.65
N SER A 76 11.37 -2.20 -2.82
CA SER A 76 12.21 -0.99 -2.89
C SER A 76 13.67 -1.34 -3.18
N ASP A 77 14.47 -0.31 -3.47
CA ASP A 77 15.93 -0.37 -3.46
C ASP A 77 16.50 -1.55 -4.28
N SER A 78 15.95 -1.73 -5.48
CA SER A 78 16.36 -2.82 -6.38
C SER A 78 17.81 -2.69 -6.85
N HIS A 79 18.39 -1.47 -6.77
CA HIS A 79 19.77 -1.16 -7.13
C HIS A 79 20.22 -1.88 -8.41
N LEU A 80 19.39 -1.77 -9.47
CA LEU A 80 19.69 -2.39 -10.75
C LEU A 80 20.92 -1.73 -11.36
N LEU A 81 22.03 -2.45 -11.31
CA LEU A 81 23.30 -2.04 -11.89
C LEU A 81 23.54 -2.82 -13.19
N PRO A 82 24.42 -2.32 -14.07
CA PRO A 82 24.90 -3.08 -15.21
C PRO A 82 25.45 -4.46 -14.80
N LYS A 83 25.25 -5.47 -15.63
CA LYS A 83 25.57 -6.88 -15.31
C LYS A 83 27.06 -7.11 -15.01
N ASP A 84 27.92 -6.34 -15.65
CA ASP A 84 29.36 -6.31 -15.46
C ASP A 84 29.78 -5.72 -14.10
N VAL A 85 28.90 -4.95 -13.46
CA VAL A 85 29.14 -4.38 -12.14
C VAL A 85 28.70 -5.34 -11.03
N ASN A 86 27.44 -5.82 -11.07
CA ASN A 86 26.93 -6.73 -10.05
C ASN A 86 25.62 -7.42 -10.49
N THR A 87 25.59 -8.75 -10.50
CA THR A 87 24.37 -9.53 -10.81
C THR A 87 23.53 -9.82 -9.56
N ARG A 88 24.08 -9.72 -8.35
CA ARG A 88 23.41 -10.11 -7.10
C ARG A 88 22.14 -9.32 -6.84
N PHE A 89 22.11 -8.03 -7.20
CA PHE A 89 20.93 -7.19 -7.02
C PHE A 89 19.81 -7.56 -7.99
N VAL A 90 20.17 -7.90 -9.23
CA VAL A 90 19.23 -8.40 -10.23
C VAL A 90 18.63 -9.73 -9.76
N ASP A 91 19.45 -10.67 -9.29
CA ASP A 91 18.97 -11.97 -8.82
C ASP A 91 18.01 -11.84 -7.63
N LYS A 92 18.29 -10.90 -6.70
CA LYS A 92 17.41 -10.59 -5.58
C LYS A 92 16.09 -9.96 -6.03
N ALA A 93 16.12 -9.02 -6.97
CA ALA A 93 14.91 -8.40 -7.51
C ALA A 93 14.04 -9.43 -8.27
N VAL A 94 14.66 -10.31 -9.05
CA VAL A 94 13.97 -11.42 -9.72
C VAL A 94 13.32 -12.35 -8.70
N ARG A 95 14.03 -12.69 -7.61
CA ARG A 95 13.47 -13.51 -6.54
C ARG A 95 12.31 -12.81 -5.81
N ALA A 96 12.44 -11.52 -5.49
CA ALA A 96 11.37 -10.72 -4.89
C ALA A 96 10.11 -10.74 -5.76
N MET A 97 10.25 -10.59 -7.08
CA MET A 97 9.12 -10.69 -8.01
C MET A 97 8.46 -12.07 -8.00
N LYS A 98 9.25 -13.15 -7.94
CA LYS A 98 8.72 -14.52 -7.81
C LYS A 98 7.98 -14.73 -6.48
N GLU A 99 8.46 -14.12 -5.39
CA GLU A 99 7.79 -14.16 -4.09
C GLU A 99 6.43 -13.46 -4.17
N VAL A 100 6.32 -12.30 -4.83
CA VAL A 100 5.02 -11.63 -5.08
C VAL A 100 4.08 -12.51 -5.90
N GLN A 101 4.57 -13.12 -6.97
CA GLN A 101 3.77 -14.03 -7.81
C GLN A 101 3.28 -15.27 -7.05
N ALA A 102 4.04 -15.74 -6.07
CA ALA A 102 3.69 -16.91 -5.26
C ALA A 102 2.74 -16.59 -4.09
N MET A 103 2.40 -15.32 -3.85
CA MET A 103 1.52 -14.91 -2.75
C MET A 103 0.14 -15.55 -2.86
N LYS A 104 -0.39 -16.01 -1.72
CA LYS A 104 -1.74 -16.57 -1.58
C LYS A 104 -2.43 -15.96 -0.35
N PRO A 105 -3.47 -15.12 -0.52
CA PRO A 105 -3.98 -14.59 -1.79
C PRO A 105 -2.96 -13.65 -2.49
N PRO A 106 -3.07 -13.47 -3.81
CA PRO A 106 -2.18 -12.54 -4.54
C PRO A 106 -2.33 -11.11 -4.02
N ALA A 107 -1.30 -10.29 -4.20
CA ALA A 107 -1.41 -8.87 -3.96
C ALA A 107 -2.30 -8.22 -5.04
N ASP A 108 -3.16 -7.30 -4.63
CA ASP A 108 -3.99 -6.50 -5.54
C ASP A 108 -3.14 -5.43 -6.24
N PHE A 109 -2.10 -4.94 -5.55
CA PHE A 109 -1.22 -3.89 -6.03
C PHE A 109 0.25 -4.20 -5.74
N LEU A 110 1.13 -3.82 -6.66
CA LEU A 110 2.59 -3.84 -6.50
C LEU A 110 3.11 -2.40 -6.57
N ILE A 111 3.88 -2.00 -5.57
CA ILE A 111 4.56 -0.69 -5.46
C ILE A 111 6.07 -0.89 -5.54
#